data_AF-A0A9E6WD89-F1
#
_entry.id   AF-A0A9E6WD89-F1
#
_cell.length_a   1.000
_cell.length_b   1.000
_cell.length_c   1.000
_cell.angle_alpha   90.00
_cell.angle_beta   90.00
_cell.angle_gamma   90.00
#
_symmetry.space_group_name_H-M   'P 1'
#
loop_
_entity.id
_entity.type
_entity.pdbx_description
1 polymer ?
#
loop_
_entity_poly.entity_id
_entity_poly.type
_entity_poly.pdbx_seq_one_letter_code
_entity_poly.pdbx_strand_id
1 'polypeptide(L)'
;MANRPSAGQDPVLRKLRLPLALTRLGMLAERVMRCFWPLFSIVMATLAVLMLGLHDLMPVEAVWAGAVIAGLGALAAFGWGIRTLRLPGRTEALARLDASLPGRPIQALLDRQAIGLKDAASEQVWRAHQARMAERASRARAVRPDLRLAERDPFAIRYVAILAFAVALLFGSILRVGSVADMTPGGAQADLGPTWEGWAEPPRHTGRPTIYLADLGEGRVELPEGTRITLRFYGEVGALMLAETVSGRVGEVPPATDPVQDFTITQSGEVRIEGTGGRAWDIAMLPDAAPQVEVMGPAEAGAMGELTLPFAARDDYAVEMGRAEIALDLAAIERRMGLAPAPEPREAIEVPLPMPISGDR
;
A
#
# COMPACT_ATOMS: atom_id res chain seq x y z
N MET A 1 20.41 -27.73 -78.69
CA MET A 1 19.73 -27.81 -77.39
C MET A 1 20.75 -27.57 -76.28
N ALA A 2 20.89 -26.31 -75.84
CA ALA A 2 21.86 -25.95 -74.80
C ALA A 2 21.27 -26.28 -73.42
N ASN A 3 21.94 -27.20 -72.74
CA ASN A 3 21.59 -27.71 -71.43
C ASN A 3 21.54 -26.55 -70.42
N ARG A 4 20.35 -26.23 -69.90
CA ARG A 4 20.21 -25.35 -68.74
C ARG A 4 20.71 -26.15 -67.53
N PRO A 5 21.81 -25.76 -66.87
CA PRO A 5 22.14 -26.38 -65.59
C PRO A 5 21.02 -25.99 -64.62
N SER A 6 20.29 -26.99 -64.15
CA SER A 6 19.25 -26.84 -63.14
C SER A 6 19.83 -26.15 -61.91
N ALA A 7 19.13 -25.15 -61.39
CA ALA A 7 19.52 -24.25 -60.31
C ALA A 7 19.62 -24.93 -58.91
N GLY A 8 20.06 -26.19 -58.84
CA GLY A 8 19.86 -27.05 -57.68
C GLY A 8 21.10 -27.70 -57.04
N GLN A 9 22.31 -27.63 -57.59
CA GLN A 9 23.36 -28.62 -57.19
C GLN A 9 24.79 -28.11 -56.96
N ASP A 10 25.03 -26.82 -56.68
CA ASP A 10 26.36 -26.42 -56.21
C ASP A 10 26.50 -26.63 -54.68
N PRO A 11 27.34 -27.57 -54.19
CA PRO A 11 27.47 -27.88 -52.76
C PRO A 11 27.95 -26.66 -51.95
N VAL A 12 28.62 -25.71 -52.60
CA VAL A 12 29.09 -24.44 -52.03
C VAL A 12 27.91 -23.53 -51.66
N LEU A 13 26.88 -23.44 -52.51
CA LEU A 13 25.69 -22.61 -52.25
C LEU A 13 24.84 -23.15 -51.10
N ARG A 14 24.92 -24.46 -50.83
CA ARG A 14 24.21 -25.08 -49.70
C ARG A 14 24.87 -24.76 -48.37
N LYS A 15 26.21 -24.70 -48.32
CA LYS A 15 26.98 -24.27 -47.13
C LYS A 15 26.78 -22.79 -46.79
N LEU A 16 26.46 -21.96 -47.78
CA LEU A 16 26.18 -20.53 -47.62
C LEU A 16 24.80 -20.22 -47.01
N ARG A 17 23.89 -21.20 -46.89
CA ARG A 17 22.52 -20.98 -46.37
C ARG A 17 22.51 -20.46 -44.94
N LEU A 18 23.30 -21.07 -44.06
CA LEU A 18 23.34 -20.70 -42.64
C LEU A 18 24.01 -19.33 -42.41
N PRO A 19 25.21 -19.05 -42.97
CA PRO A 19 25.81 -17.71 -42.90
C PRO A 19 24.90 -16.62 -43.47
N LEU A 20 24.18 -16.90 -44.56
CA LEU A 20 23.21 -15.97 -45.15
C LEU A 20 22.00 -15.73 -44.24
N ALA A 21 21.43 -16.79 -43.67
CA ALA A 21 20.30 -16.67 -42.74
C ALA A 21 20.68 -15.86 -41.50
N LEU A 22 21.85 -16.14 -40.91
CA LEU A 22 22.38 -15.40 -39.76
C LEU A 22 22.66 -13.93 -40.10
N THR A 23 23.24 -13.65 -41.28
CA THR A 23 23.47 -12.27 -41.74
C THR A 23 22.15 -11.53 -41.93
N ARG A 24 21.13 -12.19 -42.51
CA ARG A 24 19.79 -11.63 -42.67
C ARG A 24 19.10 -11.36 -41.33
N LEU A 25 19.26 -12.28 -40.37
CA LEU A 25 18.73 -12.12 -39.02
C LEU A 25 19.42 -10.98 -38.27
N GLY A 26 20.75 -10.85 -38.41
CA GLY A 26 21.51 -9.71 -37.90
C GLY A 26 21.01 -8.38 -38.50
N MET A 27 20.84 -8.31 -39.82
CA MET A 27 20.28 -7.13 -40.50
C MET A 27 18.86 -6.80 -40.04
N LEU A 28 18.04 -7.82 -39.78
CA LEU A 28 16.70 -7.62 -39.23
C LEU A 28 16.79 -7.01 -37.83
N ALA A 29 17.65 -7.55 -36.96
CA ALA A 29 17.86 -7.03 -35.62
C ALA A 29 18.34 -5.57 -35.62
N GLU A 30 19.27 -5.21 -36.53
CA GLU A 30 19.69 -3.81 -36.72
C GLU A 30 18.53 -2.89 -37.08
N ARG A 31 17.71 -3.29 -38.06
CA ARG A 31 16.59 -2.47 -38.53
C ARG A 31 15.51 -2.36 -37.47
N VAL A 32 15.19 -3.44 -36.77
CA VAL A 32 14.25 -3.43 -35.63
C VAL A 32 14.76 -2.51 -34.54
N MET A 33 16.01 -2.64 -34.11
CA MET A 33 16.57 -1.77 -33.08
C MET A 33 16.54 -0.30 -33.52
N ARG A 34 16.91 0.01 -34.78
CA ARG A 34 16.92 1.38 -35.31
C ARG A 34 15.53 2.00 -35.51
N CYS A 35 14.50 1.19 -35.75
CA CYS A 35 13.12 1.64 -35.97
C CYS A 35 12.30 1.70 -34.67
N PHE A 36 12.55 0.81 -33.72
CA PHE A 36 11.76 0.69 -32.50
C PHE A 36 12.46 1.23 -31.25
N TRP A 37 13.64 1.86 -31.38
CA TRP A 37 14.33 2.46 -30.23
C TRP A 37 13.48 3.45 -29.43
N PRO A 38 12.65 4.34 -30.03
CA PRO A 38 11.86 5.28 -29.23
C PRO A 38 10.80 4.54 -28.43
N LEU A 39 10.19 3.50 -29.03
CA LEU A 39 9.21 2.67 -28.35
C LEU A 39 9.83 1.94 -27.16
N PHE A 40 10.99 1.30 -27.34
CA PHE A 40 11.69 0.62 -26.24
C PHE A 40 12.08 1.60 -25.12
N SER A 41 12.51 2.82 -25.46
CA SER A 41 12.82 3.85 -24.48
C SER A 41 11.59 4.30 -23.69
N ILE A 42 10.45 4.55 -24.37
CA ILE A 42 9.19 4.92 -23.70
C ILE A 42 8.74 3.80 -22.77
N VAL A 43 8.69 2.56 -23.26
CA VAL A 43 8.27 1.41 -22.45
C VAL A 43 9.16 1.23 -21.22
N MET A 44 10.49 1.31 -21.37
CA MET A 44 11.40 1.19 -20.23
C MET A 44 11.28 2.36 -19.26
N ALA A 45 11.11 3.59 -19.74
CA ALA A 45 10.93 4.76 -18.89
C ALA A 45 9.61 4.69 -18.12
N THR A 46 8.51 4.30 -18.77
CA THR A 46 7.21 4.11 -18.11
C THR A 46 7.30 3.01 -17.06
N LEU A 47 7.88 1.85 -17.39
CA LEU A 47 8.10 0.78 -16.42
C LEU A 47 8.96 1.24 -15.25
N ALA A 48 10.00 2.03 -15.49
CA ALA A 48 10.86 2.55 -14.42
C ALA A 48 10.08 3.43 -13.44
N VAL A 49 9.25 4.35 -13.95
CA VAL A 49 8.40 5.22 -13.13
C VAL A 49 7.43 4.38 -12.27
N LEU A 50 6.76 3.40 -12.89
CA LEU A 50 5.79 2.54 -12.20
C LEU A 50 6.43 1.64 -11.15
N MET A 51 7.56 0.99 -11.49
CA MET A 51 8.26 0.08 -10.58
C MET A 51 8.87 0.82 -9.39
N LEU A 52 9.32 2.07 -9.57
CA LEU A 52 9.81 2.91 -8.47
C LEU A 52 8.67 3.48 -7.59
N GLY A 53 7.41 3.34 -8.00
CA GLY A 53 6.28 3.91 -7.26
C GLY A 53 6.19 5.44 -7.34
N LEU A 54 6.79 6.05 -8.37
CA LEU A 54 6.74 7.51 -8.53
C LEU A 54 5.31 7.99 -8.79
N HIS A 55 4.46 7.15 -9.37
CA HIS A 55 3.05 7.47 -9.60
C HIS A 55 2.24 7.60 -8.31
N ASP A 56 2.62 6.88 -7.24
CA ASP A 56 1.96 6.95 -5.93
C ASP A 56 2.17 8.31 -5.23
N LEU A 57 3.19 9.09 -5.66
CA LEU A 57 3.52 10.41 -5.12
C LEU A 57 2.83 11.56 -5.88
N MET A 58 2.16 11.25 -6.99
CA MET A 58 1.58 12.24 -7.89
C MET A 58 0.05 12.27 -7.76
N PRO A 59 -0.58 13.44 -7.99
CA PRO A 59 -2.04 13.52 -8.14
C PRO A 59 -2.53 12.57 -9.24
N VAL A 60 -3.73 12.00 -9.05
CA VAL A 60 -4.34 11.02 -9.96
C VAL A 60 -4.44 11.58 -11.39
N GLU A 61 -4.78 12.86 -11.55
CA GLU A 61 -4.86 13.54 -12.84
C GLU A 61 -3.51 13.56 -13.58
N ALA A 62 -2.42 13.75 -12.84
CA ALA A 62 -1.08 13.77 -13.41
C ALA A 62 -0.62 12.37 -13.85
N VAL A 63 -0.98 11.33 -13.09
CA VAL A 63 -0.74 9.93 -13.46
C VAL A 63 -1.49 9.59 -14.76
N TRP A 64 -2.77 9.92 -14.85
CA TRP A 64 -3.58 9.68 -16.04
C TRP A 64 -3.11 10.49 -17.25
N ALA A 65 -2.76 11.76 -17.07
CA ALA A 65 -2.17 12.58 -18.14
C ALA A 65 -0.84 11.96 -18.63
N GLY A 66 0.02 11.53 -17.70
CA GLY A 66 1.27 10.83 -18.01
C GLY A 66 1.03 9.52 -18.76
N ALA A 67 0.06 8.73 -18.34
CA ALA A 67 -0.32 7.47 -18.99
C ALA A 67 -0.82 7.69 -20.42
N VAL A 68 -1.65 8.71 -20.66
CA VAL A 68 -2.13 9.08 -22.00
C VAL A 68 -0.97 9.54 -22.87
N ILE A 69 -0.08 10.40 -22.36
CA ILE A 69 1.10 10.87 -23.11
C ILE A 69 2.03 9.70 -23.46
N ALA A 70 2.32 8.82 -22.51
CA ALA A 70 3.15 7.64 -22.73
C ALA A 70 2.49 6.68 -23.73
N GLY A 71 1.18 6.45 -23.62
CA GLY A 71 0.41 5.62 -24.53
C GLY A 71 0.38 6.15 -25.97
N LEU A 72 0.07 7.43 -26.14
CA LEU A 72 0.09 8.09 -27.46
C LEU A 72 1.50 8.12 -28.04
N GLY A 73 2.51 8.42 -27.22
CA GLY A 73 3.92 8.37 -27.62
C GLY A 73 4.35 6.98 -28.06
N ALA A 74 3.96 5.93 -27.33
CA ALA A 74 4.23 4.55 -27.69
C ALA A 74 3.51 4.15 -28.99
N LEU A 75 2.25 4.52 -29.18
CA LEU A 75 1.50 4.26 -30.42
C LEU A 75 2.13 4.98 -31.62
N ALA A 76 2.52 6.24 -31.46
CA ALA A 76 3.21 7.00 -32.49
C ALA A 76 4.58 6.39 -32.84
N ALA A 77 5.37 6.02 -31.83
CA ALA A 77 6.67 5.37 -32.00
C ALA A 77 6.54 4.00 -32.67
N PHE A 78 5.53 3.21 -32.30
CA PHE A 78 5.22 1.93 -32.92
C PHE A 78 4.79 2.10 -34.38
N GLY A 79 3.88 3.05 -34.66
CA GLY A 79 3.45 3.38 -36.02
C GLY A 79 4.58 3.89 -36.90
N TRP A 80 5.49 4.70 -36.35
CA TRP A 80 6.72 5.13 -37.03
C TRP A 80 7.67 3.96 -37.29
N GLY A 81 7.84 3.08 -36.30
CA GLY A 81 8.65 1.88 -36.41
C GLY A 81 8.17 0.97 -37.55
N ILE A 82 6.86 0.69 -37.62
CA ILE A 82 6.27 -0.09 -38.71
C ILE A 82 6.45 0.58 -40.07
N ARG A 83 6.19 1.90 -40.17
CA ARG A 83 6.29 2.64 -41.44
C ARG A 83 7.73 2.69 -41.97
N THR A 84 8.71 2.75 -41.07
CA THR A 84 10.13 2.82 -41.45
C THR A 84 10.80 1.45 -41.59
N LEU A 85 10.20 0.39 -41.02
CA LEU A 85 10.74 -0.95 -41.07
C LEU A 85 10.67 -1.51 -42.51
N ARG A 86 11.84 -1.58 -43.15
CA ARG A 86 12.03 -2.31 -44.41
C ARG A 86 12.63 -3.67 -44.10
N LEU A 87 11.95 -4.76 -44.45
CA LEU A 87 12.47 -6.11 -44.23
C LEU A 87 13.71 -6.35 -45.12
N PRO A 88 14.81 -6.91 -44.59
CA PRO A 88 16.00 -7.19 -45.39
C PRO A 88 15.71 -8.28 -46.42
N GLY A 89 15.93 -7.93 -47.68
CA GLY A 89 15.81 -8.84 -48.81
C GLY A 89 16.93 -9.89 -48.83
N ARG A 90 16.69 -11.03 -49.49
CA ARG A 90 17.72 -12.06 -49.67
C ARG A 90 18.92 -11.53 -50.47
N THR A 91 18.67 -10.69 -51.46
CA THR A 91 19.69 -10.05 -52.32
C THR A 91 20.57 -9.08 -51.52
N GLU A 92 19.99 -8.25 -50.67
CA GLU A 92 20.74 -7.34 -49.79
C GLU A 92 21.64 -8.11 -48.81
N ALA A 93 21.11 -9.18 -48.21
CA ALA A 93 21.88 -10.03 -47.30
C ALA A 93 23.03 -10.76 -48.01
N LEU A 94 22.80 -11.23 -49.25
CA LEU A 94 23.85 -11.80 -50.10
C LEU A 94 24.92 -10.76 -50.43
N ALA A 95 24.53 -9.55 -50.85
CA ALA A 95 25.46 -8.47 -51.17
C ALA A 95 26.32 -8.06 -49.96
N ARG A 96 25.72 -8.02 -48.76
CA ARG A 96 26.43 -7.71 -47.51
C ARG A 96 27.40 -8.83 -47.10
N LEU A 97 26.97 -10.09 -47.23
CA LEU A 97 27.83 -11.24 -46.99
C LEU A 97 29.01 -11.26 -47.96
N ASP A 98 28.77 -10.96 -49.23
CA ASP A 98 29.79 -10.94 -50.26
C ASP A 98 30.79 -9.78 -50.09
N ALA A 99 30.30 -8.61 -49.70
CA ALA A 99 31.15 -7.45 -49.39
C ALA A 99 32.10 -7.70 -48.21
N SER A 100 31.80 -8.67 -47.34
CA SER A 100 32.69 -9.06 -46.24
C SER A 100 33.86 -9.94 -46.67
N LEU A 101 33.85 -10.44 -47.91
CA LEU A 101 34.86 -11.34 -48.45
C LEU A 101 35.76 -10.63 -49.46
N PRO A 102 37.07 -10.93 -49.47
CA PRO A 102 38.00 -10.31 -50.41
C PRO A 102 37.67 -10.74 -51.85
N GLY A 103 37.35 -9.75 -52.69
CA GLY A 103 37.09 -9.93 -54.12
C GLY A 103 35.67 -10.37 -54.48
N ARG A 104 34.69 -10.26 -53.57
CA ARG A 104 33.26 -10.52 -53.83
C ARG A 104 32.99 -11.86 -54.55
N PRO A 105 33.44 -12.98 -53.96
CA PRO A 105 33.40 -14.30 -54.59
C PRO A 105 31.99 -14.82 -54.89
N ILE A 106 30.96 -14.41 -54.14
CA ILE A 106 29.57 -14.85 -54.37
C ILE A 106 29.04 -14.23 -55.66
N GLN A 107 29.30 -12.93 -55.89
CA GLN A 107 28.97 -12.26 -57.14
C GLN A 107 29.74 -12.88 -58.32
N ALA A 108 31.03 -13.19 -58.15
CA ALA A 108 31.85 -13.84 -59.18
C ALA A 108 31.38 -15.26 -59.56
N LEU A 109 30.83 -16.03 -58.61
CA LEU A 109 30.25 -17.35 -58.85
C LEU A 109 28.87 -17.30 -59.54
N LEU A 110 28.12 -16.21 -59.32
CA LEU A 110 26.86 -15.95 -60.00
C LEU A 110 27.05 -15.35 -61.40
N ASP A 111 28.25 -14.86 -61.70
CA ASP A 111 28.60 -14.24 -62.97
C ASP A 111 28.81 -15.28 -64.08
N ARG A 112 28.62 -14.86 -65.33
CA ARG A 112 28.83 -15.69 -66.52
C ARG A 112 29.91 -15.07 -67.40
N GLN A 113 30.80 -15.91 -67.89
CA GLN A 113 31.84 -15.49 -68.82
C GLN A 113 31.24 -14.82 -70.07
N ALA A 114 31.53 -13.52 -70.25
CA ALA A 114 30.99 -12.72 -71.34
C ALA A 114 31.76 -12.88 -72.67
N ILE A 115 33.05 -13.22 -72.62
CA ILE A 115 33.96 -13.28 -73.77
C ILE A 115 34.81 -14.56 -73.69
N GLY A 116 35.07 -15.21 -74.83
CA GLY A 116 35.97 -16.38 -74.90
C GLY A 116 35.28 -17.75 -74.79
N LEU A 117 33.95 -17.81 -74.92
CA LEU A 117 33.15 -19.05 -74.88
C LEU A 117 33.50 -20.11 -75.96
N LYS A 118 34.36 -19.78 -76.93
CA LYS A 118 34.82 -20.69 -77.99
C LYS A 118 36.32 -21.01 -77.91
N ASP A 119 37.02 -20.46 -76.92
CA ASP A 119 38.45 -20.68 -76.71
C ASP A 119 38.68 -21.55 -75.48
N ALA A 120 39.23 -22.74 -75.70
CA ALA A 120 39.49 -23.72 -74.64
C ALA A 120 40.49 -23.20 -73.57
N ALA A 121 41.43 -22.32 -73.95
CA ALA A 121 42.36 -21.72 -73.00
C ALA A 121 41.65 -20.72 -72.07
N SER A 122 40.79 -19.86 -72.62
CA SER A 122 39.97 -18.92 -71.85
C SER A 122 39.00 -19.62 -70.89
N GLU A 123 38.41 -20.75 -71.29
CA GLU A 123 37.57 -21.55 -70.39
C GLU A 123 38.35 -22.14 -69.21
N GLN A 124 39.58 -22.62 -69.42
CA GLN A 124 40.41 -23.16 -68.34
C GLN A 124 40.74 -22.10 -67.29
N VAL A 125 41.10 -20.89 -67.71
CA VAL A 125 41.37 -19.78 -66.79
C VAL A 125 40.13 -19.39 -66.01
N TRP A 126 38.95 -19.37 -66.65
CA TRP A 126 37.67 -19.10 -65.99
C TRP A 126 37.32 -20.16 -64.94
N ARG A 127 37.49 -21.45 -65.26
CA ARG A 127 37.28 -22.54 -64.28
C ARG A 127 38.24 -22.44 -63.10
N ALA A 128 39.51 -22.09 -63.34
CA ALA A 128 40.47 -21.87 -62.26
C ALA A 128 40.10 -20.66 -61.38
N HIS A 129 39.56 -19.59 -61.98
CA HIS A 129 39.03 -18.45 -61.23
C HIS A 129 37.80 -18.84 -60.39
N GLN A 130 36.83 -19.55 -60.97
CA GLN A 130 35.64 -20.04 -60.26
C GLN A 130 36.01 -20.97 -59.10
N ALA A 131 36.99 -21.87 -59.27
CA ALA A 131 37.47 -22.74 -58.20
C ALA A 131 38.05 -21.95 -57.02
N ARG A 132 38.87 -20.91 -57.31
CA ARG A 132 39.39 -20.00 -56.26
C ARG A 132 38.28 -19.22 -55.56
N MET A 133 37.26 -18.77 -56.29
CA MET A 133 36.12 -18.05 -55.70
C MET A 133 35.23 -18.99 -54.87
N ALA A 134 35.02 -20.22 -55.32
CA ALA A 134 34.28 -21.25 -54.58
C ALA A 134 34.95 -21.58 -53.24
N GLU A 135 36.28 -21.71 -53.22
CA GLU A 135 37.02 -21.92 -51.98
C GLU A 135 36.86 -20.73 -51.02
N ARG A 136 36.99 -19.49 -51.52
CA ARG A 136 36.80 -18.26 -50.72
C ARG A 136 35.38 -18.14 -50.18
N ALA A 137 34.37 -18.42 -51.01
CA ALA A 137 32.97 -18.42 -50.61
C ALA A 137 32.65 -19.50 -49.56
N SER A 138 33.32 -20.66 -49.60
CA SER A 138 33.13 -21.71 -48.60
C SER A 138 33.57 -21.31 -47.19
N ARG A 139 34.46 -20.32 -47.07
CA ARG A 139 34.96 -19.77 -45.80
C ARG A 139 34.12 -18.58 -45.29
N ALA A 140 33.01 -18.26 -45.97
CA ALA A 140 32.12 -17.18 -45.57
C ALA A 140 31.57 -17.38 -44.15
N ARG A 141 31.71 -16.36 -43.31
CA ARG A 141 31.10 -16.31 -41.98
C ARG A 141 29.99 -15.28 -41.97
N ALA A 142 29.02 -15.45 -41.08
CA ALA A 142 27.95 -14.47 -40.90
C ALA A 142 28.54 -13.11 -40.49
N VAL A 143 28.03 -12.04 -41.10
CA VAL A 143 28.45 -10.67 -40.77
C VAL A 143 27.77 -10.25 -39.46
N ARG A 144 28.55 -9.69 -38.52
CA ARG A 144 28.02 -9.21 -37.24
C ARG A 144 27.07 -8.02 -37.44
N PRO A 145 25.97 -7.93 -36.68
CA PRO A 145 25.07 -6.81 -36.76
C PRO A 145 25.71 -5.54 -36.18
N ASP A 146 25.46 -4.40 -36.83
CA ASP A 146 25.82 -3.06 -36.38
C ASP A 146 24.64 -2.39 -35.66
N LEU A 147 24.63 -2.57 -34.34
CA LEU A 147 23.61 -2.03 -33.43
C LEU A 147 23.91 -0.59 -32.98
N ARG A 148 24.83 0.13 -33.65
CA ARG A 148 25.11 1.52 -33.32
C ARG A 148 23.91 2.40 -33.67
N LEU A 149 23.43 3.11 -32.65
CA LEU A 149 22.28 4.01 -32.75
C LEU A 149 22.64 5.48 -32.46
N ALA A 150 23.92 5.80 -32.28
CA ALA A 150 24.37 7.14 -31.89
C ALA A 150 23.89 8.26 -32.84
N GLU A 151 23.81 7.99 -34.16
CA GLU A 151 23.30 8.96 -35.14
C GLU A 151 21.80 9.26 -34.99
N ARG A 152 21.03 8.34 -34.40
CA ARG A 152 19.57 8.45 -34.23
C ARG A 152 19.15 8.92 -32.83
N ASP A 153 20.06 8.82 -31.86
CA ASP A 153 19.84 9.25 -30.47
C ASP A 153 21.02 10.14 -30.00
N PRO A 154 21.09 11.41 -30.46
CA PRO A 154 22.19 12.32 -30.11
C PRO A 154 22.23 12.66 -28.61
N PHE A 155 21.06 12.65 -27.96
CA PHE A 155 20.88 12.98 -26.55
C PHE A 155 21.00 11.77 -25.62
N ALA A 156 21.26 10.57 -26.16
CA ALA A 156 21.38 9.33 -25.39
C ALA A 156 20.14 8.99 -24.53
N ILE A 157 18.94 9.39 -24.99
CA ILE A 157 17.66 9.16 -24.28
C ILE A 157 17.46 7.67 -23.98
N ARG A 158 17.90 6.79 -24.88
CA ARG A 158 17.87 5.35 -24.66
C ARG A 158 18.63 4.94 -23.40
N TYR A 159 19.82 5.49 -23.19
CA TYR A 159 20.63 5.13 -22.03
C TYR A 159 20.04 5.66 -20.74
N VAL A 160 19.40 6.83 -20.77
CA VAL A 160 18.62 7.35 -19.63
C VAL A 160 17.48 6.38 -19.29
N ALA A 161 16.72 5.92 -20.28
CA ALA A 161 15.65 4.94 -20.08
C ALA A 161 16.15 3.59 -19.55
N ILE A 162 17.27 3.07 -20.09
CA ILE A 162 17.91 1.83 -19.61
C ILE A 162 18.39 2.00 -18.16
N LEU A 163 19.03 3.13 -17.85
CA LEU A 163 19.54 3.40 -16.51
C LEU A 163 18.39 3.50 -15.50
N ALA A 164 17.34 4.27 -15.83
CA ALA A 164 16.15 4.38 -15.00
C ALA A 164 15.50 3.00 -14.77
N PHE A 165 15.38 2.19 -15.82
CA PHE A 165 14.84 0.84 -15.72
C PHE A 165 15.74 -0.09 -14.88
N ALA A 166 17.06 -0.01 -15.02
CA ALA A 166 17.98 -0.80 -14.21
C ALA A 166 17.92 -0.41 -12.72
N VAL A 167 17.83 0.89 -12.42
CA VAL A 167 17.58 1.40 -11.05
C VAL A 167 16.24 0.88 -10.53
N ALA A 168 15.19 0.95 -11.34
CA ALA A 168 13.88 0.44 -10.96
C ALA A 168 13.86 -1.08 -10.73
N LEU A 169 14.69 -1.85 -11.44
CA LEU A 169 14.82 -3.29 -11.24
C LEU A 169 15.58 -3.64 -9.96
N LEU A 170 16.54 -2.80 -9.54
CA LEU A 170 17.32 -2.98 -8.32
C LEU A 170 16.60 -2.49 -7.06
N PHE A 171 15.92 -1.34 -7.15
CA PHE A 171 15.37 -0.64 -5.98
C PHE A 171 13.84 -0.54 -6.00
N GLY A 172 13.20 -0.78 -7.14
CA GLY A 172 11.75 -0.78 -7.28
C GLY A 172 11.13 -2.14 -6.99
N SER A 173 9.82 -2.22 -7.18
CA SER A 173 9.04 -3.44 -7.04
C SER A 173 8.12 -3.63 -8.25
N ILE A 174 8.15 -4.82 -8.84
CA ILE A 174 7.26 -5.20 -9.97
C ILE A 174 5.79 -5.16 -9.53
N LEU A 175 5.51 -5.44 -8.26
CA LEU A 175 4.15 -5.44 -7.71
C LEU A 175 3.52 -4.04 -7.73
N ARG A 176 4.32 -2.97 -7.66
CA ARG A 176 3.82 -1.58 -7.75
C ARG A 176 3.26 -1.21 -9.13
N VAL A 177 3.59 -1.97 -10.17
CA VAL A 177 2.95 -1.80 -11.48
C VAL A 177 1.45 -2.12 -11.40
N GLY A 178 1.05 -3.00 -10.47
CA GLY A 178 -0.35 -3.34 -10.22
C GLY A 178 -1.16 -2.25 -9.53
N SER A 179 -0.55 -1.37 -8.73
CA SER A 179 -1.29 -0.32 -8.00
C SER A 179 -1.90 0.74 -8.93
N VAL A 180 -1.45 0.82 -10.18
CA VAL A 180 -2.09 1.64 -11.22
C VAL A 180 -3.53 1.21 -11.49
N ALA A 181 -3.85 -0.09 -11.31
CA ALA A 181 -5.21 -0.59 -11.45
C ALA A 181 -6.14 -0.05 -10.35
N ASP A 182 -5.62 0.14 -9.14
CA ASP A 182 -6.36 0.72 -8.01
C ASP A 182 -6.67 2.22 -8.25
N MET A 183 -5.89 2.89 -9.10
CA MET A 183 -6.11 4.29 -9.50
C MET A 183 -7.17 4.45 -10.61
N THR A 184 -7.82 3.37 -11.04
CA THR A 184 -8.95 3.45 -11.99
C THR A 184 -10.22 3.94 -11.29
N PRO A 185 -10.99 4.87 -11.90
CA PRO A 185 -12.28 5.27 -11.36
C PRO A 185 -13.19 4.03 -11.21
N GLY A 186 -13.49 3.66 -9.96
CA GLY A 186 -14.30 2.50 -9.60
C GLY A 186 -13.53 1.21 -9.22
N GLY A 187 -12.19 1.20 -9.28
CA GLY A 187 -11.37 0.02 -9.00
C GLY A 187 -10.99 -0.22 -7.53
N ALA A 188 -11.09 0.79 -6.66
CA ALA A 188 -10.54 0.75 -5.30
C ALA A 188 -11.54 1.10 -4.18
N GLN A 189 -12.73 0.48 -4.20
CA GLN A 189 -13.70 0.60 -3.09
C GLN A 189 -14.24 -0.73 -2.58
N ALA A 190 -13.61 -1.84 -2.94
CA ALA A 190 -13.93 -3.16 -2.43
C ALA A 190 -12.70 -3.81 -1.80
N ASP A 191 -12.28 -3.36 -0.61
CA ASP A 191 -11.95 -4.29 0.49
C ASP A 191 -11.62 -3.68 1.86
N LEU A 192 -11.59 -2.36 2.01
CA LEU A 192 -11.64 -1.73 3.34
C LEU A 192 -12.52 -0.48 3.26
N GLY A 193 -13.83 -0.67 3.41
CA GLY A 193 -14.74 0.44 3.69
C GLY A 193 -14.29 1.18 4.95
N PRO A 194 -14.80 2.39 5.21
CA PRO A 194 -14.48 3.11 6.43
C PRO A 194 -14.76 2.21 7.64
N THR A 195 -13.80 2.14 8.56
CA THR A 195 -13.87 1.27 9.74
C THR A 195 -13.86 2.12 11.00
N TRP A 196 -14.37 1.57 12.08
CA TRP A 196 -14.38 2.24 13.37
C TRP A 196 -13.99 1.29 14.49
N GLU A 197 -13.41 1.86 15.54
CA GLU A 197 -13.13 1.17 16.79
C GLU A 197 -13.72 1.99 17.94
N GLY A 198 -14.21 1.31 18.97
CA GLY A 198 -14.87 1.99 20.08
C GLY A 198 -14.70 1.26 21.40
N TRP A 199 -14.48 2.02 22.48
CA TRP A 199 -14.36 1.48 23.83
C TRP A 199 -15.31 2.23 24.76
N ALA A 200 -15.95 1.51 25.67
CA ALA A 200 -16.67 2.05 26.82
C ALA A 200 -15.88 1.69 28.09
N GLU A 201 -15.34 2.70 28.76
CA GLU A 201 -14.54 2.58 29.98
C GLU A 201 -15.35 3.09 31.18
N PRO A 202 -15.91 2.18 32.02
CA PRO A 202 -16.59 2.58 33.24
C PRO A 202 -15.66 3.28 34.24
N PRO A 203 -16.19 4.12 35.15
CA PRO A 203 -15.40 4.71 36.21
C PRO A 203 -14.70 3.66 37.07
N ARG A 204 -13.49 3.95 37.53
CA ARG A 204 -12.63 2.99 38.24
C ARG A 204 -13.25 2.43 39.51
N HIS A 205 -14.01 3.24 40.25
CA HIS A 205 -14.67 2.82 41.50
C HIS A 205 -15.73 1.73 41.28
N THR A 206 -16.28 1.62 40.08
CA THR A 206 -17.28 0.60 39.75
C THR A 206 -16.70 -0.81 39.62
N GLY A 207 -15.38 -0.94 39.47
CA GLY A 207 -14.70 -2.23 39.26
C GLY A 207 -15.08 -2.97 37.97
N ARG A 208 -15.85 -2.35 37.06
CA ARG A 208 -16.29 -2.96 35.80
C ARG A 208 -15.20 -2.92 34.74
N PRO A 209 -15.10 -3.95 33.87
CA PRO A 209 -14.11 -3.98 32.80
C PRO A 209 -14.44 -2.99 31.68
N THR A 210 -13.41 -2.54 30.95
CA THR A 210 -13.57 -1.81 29.69
C THR A 210 -14.19 -2.72 28.64
N ILE A 211 -15.22 -2.23 27.96
CA ILE A 211 -15.97 -2.99 26.95
C ILE A 211 -15.62 -2.47 25.56
N TYR A 212 -15.28 -3.38 24.65
CA TYR A 212 -15.07 -3.04 23.25
C TYR A 212 -16.42 -3.03 22.51
N LEU A 213 -16.79 -1.88 21.95
CA LEU A 213 -18.11 -1.66 21.35
C LEU A 213 -18.33 -2.49 20.07
N ALA A 214 -17.28 -2.82 19.32
CA ALA A 214 -17.44 -3.62 18.10
C ALA A 214 -17.72 -5.11 18.39
N ASP A 215 -17.43 -5.60 19.60
CA ASP A 215 -17.80 -6.94 20.04
C ASP A 215 -19.27 -7.02 20.49
N LEU A 216 -19.89 -5.87 20.79
CA LEU A 216 -21.30 -5.82 21.17
C LEU A 216 -22.20 -5.87 19.93
N GLY A 217 -23.23 -6.72 20.00
CA GLY A 217 -24.35 -6.67 19.05
C GLY A 217 -25.13 -5.36 19.16
N GLU A 218 -25.93 -5.06 18.15
CA GLU A 218 -26.87 -3.93 18.20
C GLU A 218 -27.95 -4.18 19.26
N GLY A 219 -28.41 -3.10 19.90
CA GLY A 219 -29.50 -3.13 20.87
C GLY A 219 -29.14 -2.49 22.21
N ARG A 220 -29.81 -2.96 23.27
CA ARG A 220 -29.72 -2.35 24.60
C ARG A 220 -28.44 -2.75 25.33
N VAL A 221 -27.71 -1.76 25.83
CA VAL A 221 -26.48 -1.94 26.61
C VAL A 221 -26.61 -1.17 27.93
N GLU A 222 -26.29 -1.83 29.05
CA GLU A 222 -26.32 -1.21 30.38
C GLU A 222 -24.92 -0.75 30.80
N LEU A 223 -24.76 0.54 31.01
CA LEU A 223 -23.48 1.17 31.37
C LEU A 223 -23.66 2.05 32.62
N PRO A 224 -22.72 2.04 33.58
CA PRO A 224 -22.75 2.98 34.70
C PRO A 224 -22.70 4.44 34.26
N GLU A 225 -23.33 5.30 35.04
CA GLU A 225 -23.13 6.75 34.98
C GLU A 225 -21.62 7.08 35.02
N GLY A 226 -21.20 8.08 34.23
CA GLY A 226 -19.79 8.47 34.17
C GLY A 226 -18.90 7.58 33.29
N THR A 227 -19.45 6.54 32.64
CA THR A 227 -18.71 5.73 31.66
C THR A 227 -18.22 6.59 30.50
N ARG A 228 -16.92 6.54 30.19
CA ARG A 228 -16.30 7.25 29.08
C ARG A 228 -16.32 6.39 27.83
N ILE A 229 -16.90 6.92 26.75
CA ILE A 229 -16.89 6.32 25.42
C ILE A 229 -15.85 7.03 24.57
N THR A 230 -14.95 6.26 23.97
CA THR A 230 -13.98 6.74 22.99
C THR A 230 -14.20 6.00 21.67
N LEU A 231 -14.43 6.74 20.59
CA LEU A 231 -14.55 6.20 19.24
C LEU A 231 -13.42 6.72 18.35
N ARG A 232 -12.94 5.87 17.46
CA ARG A 232 -11.96 6.21 16.42
C ARG A 232 -12.50 5.81 15.07
N PHE A 233 -12.53 6.76 14.14
CA PHE A 233 -12.94 6.55 12.76
C PHE A 233 -11.72 6.49 11.85
N TYR A 234 -11.69 5.49 10.99
CA TYR A 234 -10.62 5.23 10.03
C TYR A 234 -11.21 5.22 8.62
N GLY A 235 -10.60 5.98 7.71
CA GLY A 235 -11.04 6.10 6.33
C GLY A 235 -11.12 7.56 5.89
N GLU A 236 -11.89 7.81 4.83
CA GLU A 236 -12.14 9.17 4.34
C GLU A 236 -12.90 10.00 5.39
N VAL A 237 -12.47 11.25 5.58
CA VAL A 237 -13.10 12.16 6.56
C VAL A 237 -14.55 12.43 6.14
N GLY A 238 -15.49 12.20 7.06
CA GLY A 238 -16.92 12.33 6.81
C GLY A 238 -17.61 11.08 6.25
N ALA A 239 -16.87 9.98 6.02
CA ALA A 239 -17.47 8.70 5.62
C ALA A 239 -18.21 7.99 6.78
N LEU A 240 -17.84 8.31 8.03
CA LEU A 240 -18.53 7.92 9.26
C LEU A 240 -18.88 9.15 10.09
N MET A 241 -20.01 9.10 10.77
CA MET A 241 -20.51 10.19 11.61
C MET A 241 -21.06 9.62 12.93
N LEU A 242 -20.79 10.31 14.03
CA LEU A 242 -21.38 10.01 15.34
C LEU A 242 -22.68 10.80 15.57
N ALA A 243 -23.76 10.09 15.90
CA ALA A 243 -24.97 10.67 16.47
C ALA A 243 -25.19 10.09 17.87
N GLU A 244 -25.16 10.93 18.92
CA GLU A 244 -25.36 10.48 20.29
C GLU A 244 -26.22 11.45 21.10
N THR A 245 -26.91 10.91 22.11
CA THR A 245 -27.78 11.67 23.03
C THR A 245 -27.42 11.45 24.51
N VAL A 246 -26.44 10.60 24.79
CA VAL A 246 -26.09 10.12 26.13
C VAL A 246 -25.24 11.12 26.92
N SER A 247 -24.53 12.01 26.24
CA SER A 247 -23.64 12.98 26.88
C SER A 247 -24.37 14.23 27.37
N GLY A 248 -25.54 14.55 26.79
CA GLY A 248 -26.28 15.77 27.09
C GLY A 248 -25.52 17.07 26.81
N ARG A 249 -24.48 17.04 25.97
CA ARG A 249 -23.63 18.20 25.70
C ARG A 249 -24.41 19.31 25.00
N VAL A 250 -24.35 20.51 25.56
CA VAL A 250 -24.94 21.73 25.00
C VAL A 250 -23.82 22.79 24.93
N GLY A 251 -23.24 23.03 23.75
CA GLY A 251 -22.10 23.94 23.60
C GLY A 251 -21.21 23.63 22.39
N GLU A 252 -19.90 23.87 22.52
CA GLU A 252 -18.89 23.49 21.53
C GLU A 252 -18.72 21.96 21.50
N VAL A 253 -19.53 21.31 20.66
CA VAL A 253 -19.41 19.87 20.36
C VAL A 253 -18.49 19.72 19.14
N PRO A 254 -17.46 18.86 19.20
CA PRO A 254 -16.64 18.55 18.04
C PRO A 254 -17.52 18.10 16.85
N PRO A 255 -17.14 18.39 15.61
CA PRO A 255 -17.84 17.85 14.45
C PRO A 255 -18.06 16.34 14.59
N ALA A 256 -19.28 15.89 14.31
CA ALA A 256 -19.65 14.48 14.39
C ALA A 256 -18.81 13.56 13.47
N THR A 257 -18.12 14.14 12.50
CA THR A 257 -17.23 13.48 11.53
C THR A 257 -15.76 13.48 11.97
N ASP A 258 -15.43 14.05 13.13
CA ASP A 258 -14.05 14.08 13.61
C ASP A 258 -13.54 12.64 13.83
N PRO A 259 -12.25 12.38 13.52
CA PRO A 259 -11.69 11.02 13.55
C PRO A 259 -11.59 10.43 14.96
N VAL A 260 -11.67 11.26 15.99
CA VAL A 260 -11.68 10.81 17.39
C VAL A 260 -12.84 11.49 18.10
N GLN A 261 -13.71 10.70 18.70
CA GLN A 261 -14.82 11.17 19.52
C GLN A 261 -14.62 10.69 20.95
N ASP A 262 -14.87 11.57 21.90
CA ASP A 262 -14.67 11.29 23.32
C ASP A 262 -15.77 11.96 24.14
N PHE A 263 -16.58 11.13 24.81
CA PHE A 263 -17.71 11.60 25.61
C PHE A 263 -18.04 10.69 26.78
N THR A 264 -18.75 11.26 27.75
CA THR A 264 -19.12 10.57 28.99
C THR A 264 -20.62 10.43 29.06
N ILE A 265 -21.10 9.29 29.53
CA ILE A 265 -22.53 9.03 29.73
C ILE A 265 -23.01 9.79 30.96
N THR A 266 -23.99 10.67 30.76
CA THR A 266 -24.67 11.46 31.82
C THR A 266 -26.16 11.16 31.88
N GLN A 267 -26.72 10.57 30.83
CA GLN A 267 -28.12 10.16 30.77
C GLN A 267 -28.29 8.93 29.87
N SER A 268 -29.44 8.27 30.01
CA SER A 268 -29.84 7.20 29.07
C SER A 268 -30.20 7.80 27.71
N GLY A 269 -29.87 7.11 26.64
CA GLY A 269 -30.07 7.60 25.27
C GLY A 269 -29.51 6.65 24.23
N GLU A 270 -29.43 7.11 23.00
CA GLU A 270 -28.88 6.37 21.87
C GLU A 270 -27.45 6.83 21.53
N VAL A 271 -26.60 5.88 21.13
CA VAL A 271 -25.31 6.10 20.46
C VAL A 271 -25.35 5.39 19.12
N ARG A 272 -25.19 6.13 18.03
CA ARG A 272 -25.26 5.64 16.66
C ARG A 272 -24.05 6.11 15.85
N ILE A 273 -23.42 5.18 15.15
CA ILE A 273 -22.40 5.47 14.13
C ILE A 273 -23.08 5.32 12.77
N GLU A 274 -23.19 6.41 12.04
CA GLU A 274 -23.77 6.46 10.70
C GLU A 274 -22.70 6.28 9.62
N GLY A 275 -23.01 5.51 8.59
CA GLY A 275 -22.13 5.22 7.45
C GLY A 275 -21.95 3.72 7.20
N THR A 276 -21.05 3.37 6.27
CA THR A 276 -20.84 1.97 5.88
C THR A 276 -20.23 1.18 7.04
N GLY A 277 -20.91 0.14 7.53
CA GLY A 277 -20.46 -0.64 8.69
C GLY A 277 -20.75 -0.01 10.06
N GLY A 278 -21.56 1.05 10.09
CA GLY A 278 -22.05 1.67 11.33
C GLY A 278 -22.92 0.73 12.18
N ARG A 279 -23.13 1.10 13.44
CA ARG A 279 -23.97 0.38 14.43
C ARG A 279 -24.68 1.35 15.36
N ALA A 280 -25.76 0.89 16.00
CA ALA A 280 -26.52 1.63 16.98
C ALA A 280 -26.69 0.85 18.29
N TRP A 281 -26.63 1.57 19.41
CA TRP A 281 -26.89 1.04 20.74
C TRP A 281 -27.82 1.96 21.53
N ASP A 282 -28.76 1.33 22.23
CA ASP A 282 -29.60 1.99 23.22
C ASP A 282 -28.93 1.85 24.59
N ILE A 283 -28.34 2.95 25.07
CA ILE A 283 -27.63 2.98 26.34
C ILE A 283 -28.62 3.23 27.48
N ALA A 284 -28.76 2.22 28.34
CA ALA A 284 -29.44 2.34 29.62
C ALA A 284 -28.40 2.69 30.71
N MET A 285 -28.40 3.93 31.14
CA MET A 285 -27.49 4.41 32.19
C MET A 285 -27.94 3.90 33.56
N LEU A 286 -27.03 3.26 34.29
CA LEU A 286 -27.21 2.87 35.68
C LEU A 286 -26.72 4.01 36.60
N PRO A 287 -27.61 4.69 37.36
CA PRO A 287 -27.21 5.75 38.28
C PRO A 287 -26.29 5.24 39.40
N ASP A 288 -25.39 6.09 39.85
CA ASP A 288 -24.49 5.79 40.98
C ASP A 288 -25.15 6.16 42.32
N ALA A 289 -25.28 5.21 43.25
CA ALA A 289 -25.89 5.46 44.56
C ALA A 289 -24.84 5.94 45.58
N ALA A 290 -25.22 6.84 46.47
CA ALA A 290 -24.33 7.23 47.56
C ALA A 290 -24.18 6.09 48.59
N PRO A 291 -22.97 5.86 49.14
CA PRO A 291 -22.76 4.84 50.16
C PRO A 291 -23.54 5.17 51.44
N GLN A 292 -24.01 4.13 52.11
CA GLN A 292 -24.79 4.24 53.34
C GLN A 292 -24.02 3.63 54.51
N VAL A 293 -24.09 4.28 55.67
CA VAL A 293 -23.51 3.78 56.93
C VAL A 293 -24.57 3.80 58.02
N GLU A 294 -24.67 2.71 58.76
CA GLU A 294 -25.60 2.53 59.87
C GLU A 294 -24.86 2.04 61.10
N VAL A 295 -25.25 2.55 62.27
CA VAL A 295 -24.78 2.07 63.57
C VAL A 295 -25.65 0.89 63.97
N MET A 296 -25.05 -0.28 64.14
CA MET A 296 -25.76 -1.56 64.32
C MET A 296 -26.19 -1.83 65.77
N GLY A 297 -25.83 -0.96 66.72
CA GLY A 297 -26.11 -1.15 68.14
C GLY A 297 -25.63 0.01 69.01
N PRO A 298 -25.94 0.01 70.31
CA PRO A 298 -25.48 1.06 71.21
C PRO A 298 -23.95 1.08 71.33
N ALA A 299 -23.40 2.25 71.62
CA ALA A 299 -22.01 2.40 72.01
C ALA A 299 -21.77 1.72 73.37
N GLU A 300 -20.79 0.83 73.45
CA GLU A 300 -20.39 0.15 74.68
C GLU A 300 -19.02 0.62 75.15
N ALA A 301 -18.85 0.76 76.46
CA ALA A 301 -17.58 1.09 77.08
C ALA A 301 -16.96 -0.16 77.74
N GLY A 302 -15.78 -0.57 77.28
CA GLY A 302 -15.02 -1.68 77.82
C GLY A 302 -14.40 -1.38 79.18
N ALA A 303 -13.99 -2.43 79.91
CA ALA A 303 -13.45 -2.33 81.27
C ALA A 303 -12.15 -1.49 81.38
N MET A 304 -11.41 -1.32 80.27
CA MET A 304 -10.20 -0.49 80.19
C MET A 304 -10.45 0.89 79.56
N GLY A 305 -11.71 1.28 79.34
CA GLY A 305 -12.07 2.58 78.74
C GLY A 305 -12.11 2.58 77.21
N GLU A 306 -12.17 1.41 76.57
CA GLU A 306 -12.30 1.26 75.13
C GLU A 306 -13.74 1.53 74.66
N LEU A 307 -13.93 2.26 73.57
CA LEU A 307 -15.24 2.45 72.93
C LEU A 307 -15.44 1.38 71.86
N THR A 308 -16.51 0.60 71.98
CA THR A 308 -16.97 -0.33 70.94
C THR A 308 -18.25 0.18 70.33
N LEU A 309 -18.24 0.43 69.02
CA LEU A 309 -19.40 0.87 68.24
C LEU A 309 -19.53 -0.01 66.99
N PRO A 310 -20.49 -0.95 66.95
CA PRO A 310 -20.70 -1.76 65.76
C PRO A 310 -21.34 -0.90 64.66
N PHE A 311 -20.82 -1.00 63.45
CA PHE A 311 -21.35 -0.30 62.28
C PHE A 311 -21.44 -1.22 61.07
N ALA A 312 -22.31 -0.89 60.13
CA ALA A 312 -22.40 -1.52 58.83
C ALA A 312 -22.36 -0.43 57.75
N ALA A 313 -21.52 -0.62 56.74
CA ALA A 313 -21.47 0.23 55.56
C ALA A 313 -21.88 -0.59 54.33
N ARG A 314 -22.67 0.00 53.44
CA ARG A 314 -23.19 -0.64 52.22
C ARG A 314 -23.13 0.32 51.06
N ASP A 315 -22.82 -0.21 49.89
CA ASP A 315 -22.72 0.50 48.63
C ASP A 315 -23.09 -0.46 47.50
N ASP A 316 -23.51 0.05 46.35
CA ASP A 316 -23.81 -0.74 45.16
C ASP A 316 -22.55 -1.23 44.41
N TYR A 317 -21.40 -0.58 44.63
CA TYR A 317 -20.10 -1.02 44.11
C TYR A 317 -19.12 -1.42 45.22
N ALA A 318 -18.65 -0.46 46.02
CA ALA A 318 -17.70 -0.69 47.10
C ALA A 318 -17.56 0.53 48.01
N VAL A 319 -17.35 0.30 49.31
CA VAL A 319 -16.98 1.34 50.26
C VAL A 319 -15.46 1.39 50.38
N GLU A 320 -14.82 2.45 49.87
CA GLU A 320 -13.35 2.59 49.92
C GLU A 320 -12.84 3.08 51.29
N MET A 321 -13.53 4.05 51.89
CA MET A 321 -13.12 4.66 53.16
C MET A 321 -14.34 5.03 54.01
N GLY A 322 -14.16 4.98 55.32
CA GLY A 322 -15.13 5.46 56.29
C GLY A 322 -14.43 6.25 57.40
N ARG A 323 -15.13 7.24 57.96
CA ARG A 323 -14.63 8.06 59.06
C ARG A 323 -15.71 8.23 60.11
N ALA A 324 -15.35 7.96 61.36
CA ALA A 324 -16.16 8.28 62.52
C ALA A 324 -15.72 9.62 63.09
N GLU A 325 -16.69 10.46 63.41
CA GLU A 325 -16.49 11.71 64.13
C GLU A 325 -17.20 11.61 65.48
N ILE A 326 -16.45 11.73 66.57
CA ILE A 326 -16.94 11.63 67.93
C ILE A 326 -16.84 13.01 68.57
N ALA A 327 -18.00 13.60 68.85
CA ALA A 327 -18.11 14.91 69.50
C ALA A 327 -18.99 14.83 70.75
N LEU A 328 -18.81 15.78 71.67
CA LEU A 328 -19.67 15.89 72.85
C LEU A 328 -21.00 16.54 72.47
N ASP A 329 -22.11 15.85 72.75
CA ASP A 329 -23.45 16.44 72.67
C ASP A 329 -23.70 17.31 73.92
N LEU A 330 -23.22 18.55 73.85
CA LEU A 330 -23.39 19.54 74.92
C LEU A 330 -24.87 19.95 75.12
N ALA A 331 -25.73 19.75 74.11
CA ALA A 331 -27.15 20.10 74.19
C ALA A 331 -27.94 19.07 75.01
N ALA A 332 -27.51 17.81 75.02
CA ALA A 332 -28.11 16.75 75.85
C ALA A 332 -27.72 16.82 77.34
N ILE A 333 -26.78 17.68 77.74
CA ILE A 333 -26.28 17.78 79.12
C ILE A 333 -27.01 18.87 79.91
N GLU A 334 -27.67 18.48 81.00
CA GLU A 334 -28.33 19.44 81.88
C GLU A 334 -27.36 20.09 82.88
N ARG A 335 -27.13 21.40 82.75
CA ARG A 335 -26.10 22.15 83.48
C ARG A 335 -26.62 22.68 84.82
N ARG A 336 -26.65 21.84 85.87
CA ARG A 336 -27.29 22.19 87.16
C ARG A 336 -26.38 22.81 88.25
N MET A 337 -25.06 22.58 88.25
CA MET A 337 -24.17 22.94 89.38
C MET A 337 -23.06 23.95 89.02
N GLY A 338 -23.41 25.20 88.68
CA GLY A 338 -22.43 26.30 88.59
C GLY A 338 -21.70 26.48 87.26
N LEU A 339 -22.22 25.92 86.17
CA LEU A 339 -21.62 25.98 84.83
C LEU A 339 -22.21 27.13 83.97
N ALA A 340 -22.19 28.38 84.47
CA ALA A 340 -22.65 29.56 83.71
C ALA A 340 -21.80 29.92 82.45
N PRO A 341 -20.46 29.82 82.45
CA PRO A 341 -19.68 30.12 81.24
C PRO A 341 -19.87 29.06 80.15
N ALA A 342 -19.70 29.44 78.87
CA ALA A 342 -19.68 28.47 77.79
C ALA A 342 -18.52 27.47 78.00
N PRO A 343 -18.73 26.16 77.76
CA PRO A 343 -17.64 25.19 77.85
C PRO A 343 -16.56 25.52 76.82
N GLU A 344 -15.29 25.22 77.17
CA GLU A 344 -14.19 25.32 76.23
C GLU A 344 -14.48 24.41 75.01
N PRO A 345 -14.28 24.91 73.77
CA PRO A 345 -14.51 24.10 72.58
C PRO A 345 -13.52 22.93 72.58
N ARG A 346 -14.07 21.73 72.44
CA ARG A 346 -13.28 20.51 72.22
C ARG A 346 -13.43 20.10 70.77
N GLU A 347 -12.30 19.86 70.12
CA GLU A 347 -12.28 19.33 68.76
C GLU A 347 -12.91 17.92 68.75
N ALA A 348 -13.59 17.60 67.65
CA ALA A 348 -14.13 16.27 67.46
C ALA A 348 -12.99 15.27 67.28
N ILE A 349 -13.14 14.09 67.85
CA ILE A 349 -12.19 13.01 67.66
C ILE A 349 -12.52 12.34 66.33
N GLU A 350 -11.56 12.37 65.42
CA GLU A 350 -11.68 11.75 64.10
C GLU A 350 -10.98 10.40 64.11
N VAL A 351 -11.71 9.33 63.81
CA VAL A 351 -11.16 7.98 63.76
C VAL A 351 -11.48 7.37 62.39
N PRO A 352 -10.48 6.91 61.62
CA PRO A 352 -10.74 6.15 60.40
C PRO A 352 -11.42 4.84 60.77
N LEU A 353 -12.53 4.52 60.10
CA LEU A 353 -13.22 3.25 60.32
C LEU A 353 -12.33 2.10 59.83
N PRO A 354 -12.13 1.04 60.63
CA PRO A 354 -11.38 -0.12 60.19
C PRO A 354 -12.16 -0.83 59.09
N MET A 355 -11.64 -0.77 57.86
CA MET A 355 -12.20 -1.48 56.71
C MET A 355 -11.51 -2.85 56.58
N PRO A 356 -12.24 -3.96 56.38
CA PRO A 356 -11.62 -5.23 56.07
C PRO A 356 -10.89 -5.13 54.72
N ILE A 357 -9.63 -5.60 54.66
CA ILE A 357 -8.79 -5.62 53.44
C ILE A 357 -9.45 -6.45 52.32
N SER A 358 -10.33 -7.36 52.70
CA SER A 358 -11.18 -8.13 51.81
C SER A 358 -12.60 -7.83 52.25
N GLY A 359 -13.34 -7.00 51.51
CA GLY A 359 -14.77 -6.83 51.76
C GLY A 359 -15.40 -8.21 51.85
N ASP A 360 -16.14 -8.49 52.93
CA ASP A 360 -16.93 -9.71 53.01
C ASP A 360 -17.89 -9.70 51.82
N ARG A 361 -17.65 -10.64 50.89
CA ARG A 361 -18.47 -10.88 49.70
C ARG A 361 -19.76 -11.59 50.07
#